data_AF-A0ABD2SGI8-F1
#
_entry.id   AF-A0ABD2SGI8-F1
#
_cell.length_a   1.000
_cell.length_b   1.000
_cell.length_c   1.000
_cell.angle_alpha   90.00
_cell.angle_beta   90.00
_cell.angle_gamma   90.00
#
_symmetry.space_group_name_H-M   'P 1'
#
loop_
_entity.id
_entity.type
_entity.pdbx_description
1 polymer ?
#
loop_
_entity_poly.entity_id
_entity_poly.type
_entity_poly.pdbx_seq_one_letter_code
_entity_poly.pdbx_strand_id
1 'polypeptide(L)'
;MIVPFGLVVFHKAGEKRKEEEMIELEGPLGKSDVVNHELVSIERELCALRKNGSIDSFGLYLYGLVLKQKGSDNLARTVLVESVNSYPWNWSAWSELQSLCTTAETLNSLNLNNHWMKDFFLANAYQELRMHSESLVKYENLQGTFSFSNYIQAQIAKAQYSLREFEQVEVIFEELLRNDPYRIEDMDMYSNVLYAKECFSALSYLAHRVFLTDKYRPESCCIIGNYYSLKGQHEKSVMYFRRALKLNKNYLSAWTLMGHEYVEMKNTPAAVDAYRRAVDINPCDYRAWYGLGQAYEMMGMPFYALHYFKKSVFLQPSDSRLWIAMAQCFETEQLHMLEEAIKCYRRAANCNDREAIALHQLAKLHAELGRSEEAAFYYKKDLEIMEAEEREGPNLVEALMFLARYYKAQKRFEDAEVYCTRLLDYSGPEKETAKSLLRGIRYEMDVEHLPP
;
A
#
# COMPACT_ATOMS: atom_id res chain seq x y z
N MET A 1 -18.06 21.26 34.81
CA MET A 1 -16.81 21.78 34.23
C MET A 1 -15.76 21.64 35.30
N ILE A 2 -14.81 20.74 35.12
CA ILE A 2 -13.51 20.57 35.79
C ILE A 2 -13.31 19.04 35.87
N VAL A 3 -12.90 18.42 34.76
CA VAL A 3 -11.77 17.49 34.88
C VAL A 3 -10.70 18.30 35.60
N PRO A 4 -10.12 17.83 36.72
CA PRO A 4 -9.02 18.57 37.32
C PRO A 4 -7.96 18.68 36.24
N PHE A 5 -7.74 19.89 35.74
CA PHE A 5 -6.75 20.21 34.71
C PHE A 5 -5.39 19.59 35.07
N GLY A 6 -5.14 19.42 36.37
CA GLY A 6 -4.07 18.64 36.96
C GLY A 6 -3.91 17.23 36.38
N LEU A 7 -4.96 16.39 36.29
CA LEU A 7 -4.82 15.00 35.79
C LEU A 7 -4.39 14.94 34.32
N VAL A 8 -4.89 15.86 33.49
CA VAL A 8 -4.45 15.98 32.08
C VAL A 8 -3.01 16.45 32.00
N VAL A 9 -2.61 17.39 32.87
CA VAL A 9 -1.23 17.88 32.96
C VAL A 9 -0.28 16.80 33.47
N PHE A 10 -0.67 16.01 34.47
CA PHE A 10 0.10 14.88 35.00
C PHE A 10 0.26 13.78 33.96
N HIS A 11 -0.80 13.45 33.21
CA HIS A 11 -0.72 12.52 32.09
C HIS A 11 0.29 12.99 31.04
N LYS A 12 0.16 14.23 30.55
CA LYS A 12 1.09 14.82 29.56
C LYS A 12 2.53 14.92 30.08
N ALA A 13 2.72 15.24 31.35
CA ALA A 13 4.05 15.30 31.97
C ALA A 13 4.69 13.92 32.07
N GLY A 14 3.91 12.89 32.39
CA GLY A 14 4.36 11.50 32.41
C GLY A 14 4.73 10.98 31.01
N GLU A 15 3.94 11.32 29.98
CA GLU A 15 4.27 11.00 28.58
C GLU A 15 5.57 11.67 28.13
N LYS A 16 5.76 12.95 28.49
CA LYS A 16 6.98 13.68 28.15
C LYS A 16 8.22 13.07 28.82
N ARG A 17 8.13 12.68 30.10
CA ARG A 17 9.23 12.00 30.81
C ARG A 17 9.55 10.65 30.20
N LYS A 18 8.53 9.87 29.84
CA LYS A 18 8.69 8.62 29.10
C LYS A 18 9.44 8.85 27.78
N GLU A 19 9.11 9.91 27.05
CA GLU A 19 9.80 10.25 25.80
C GLU A 19 11.27 10.64 26.02
N GLU A 20 11.55 11.42 27.07
CA GLU A 20 12.91 11.84 27.46
C GLU A 20 13.77 10.63 27.89
N GLU A 21 13.26 9.79 28.80
CA GLU A 21 13.95 8.57 29.27
C GLU A 21 14.19 7.57 28.14
N MET A 22 13.24 7.44 27.21
CA MET A 22 13.39 6.61 26.00
C MET A 22 14.54 7.09 25.11
N ILE A 23 14.78 8.40 24.99
CA ILE A 23 15.86 8.94 24.15
C ILE A 23 17.23 8.69 24.79
N GLU A 24 17.31 8.72 26.12
CA GLU A 24 18.56 8.54 26.88
C GLU A 24 19.05 7.08 26.89
N LEU A 25 18.15 6.10 26.99
CA LEU A 25 18.51 4.69 27.20
C LEU A 25 18.97 3.95 25.93
N GLU A 26 18.40 4.23 24.76
CA GLU A 26 18.59 3.39 23.56
C GLU A 26 18.92 4.17 22.29
N GLY A 27 19.19 5.46 22.43
CA GLY A 27 19.42 6.39 21.34
C GLY A 27 18.14 6.79 20.59
N PRO A 28 18.25 7.63 19.56
CA PRO A 28 17.09 8.27 18.92
C PRO A 28 16.14 7.30 18.21
N LEU A 29 16.55 6.04 17.99
CA LEU A 29 15.79 5.02 17.28
C LEU A 29 15.81 3.66 18.02
N GLY A 30 15.94 3.63 19.35
CA GLY A 30 15.82 2.38 20.14
C GLY A 30 14.43 1.76 20.14
N LYS A 31 14.30 0.52 20.66
CA LYS A 31 13.03 -0.19 20.95
C LYS A 31 12.79 -0.21 22.46
N SER A 32 11.93 0.64 23.01
CA SER A 32 11.76 0.68 24.47
C SER A 32 10.34 0.42 24.96
N ASP A 33 10.23 -0.47 25.96
CA ASP A 33 9.06 -0.80 26.78
C ASP A 33 8.86 0.17 27.96
N VAL A 34 9.24 1.45 27.83
CA VAL A 34 9.09 2.42 28.93
C VAL A 34 7.61 2.73 29.14
N VAL A 35 7.11 2.46 30.34
CA VAL A 35 5.72 2.69 30.73
C VAL A 35 5.64 3.94 31.60
N ASN A 36 4.65 4.78 31.34
CA ASN A 36 4.40 5.95 32.16
C ASN A 36 3.96 5.52 33.58
N HIS A 37 4.82 5.78 34.57
CA HIS A 37 4.61 5.37 35.97
C HIS A 37 3.40 6.05 36.64
N GLU A 38 2.94 7.19 36.11
CA GLU A 38 1.78 7.93 36.63
C GLU A 38 0.43 7.35 36.15
N LEU A 39 0.42 6.35 35.27
CA LEU A 39 -0.84 5.79 34.78
C LEU A 39 -1.66 5.09 35.87
N VAL A 40 -0.98 4.46 36.83
CA VAL A 40 -1.65 3.71 37.90
C VAL A 40 -2.30 4.64 38.93
N SER A 41 -1.70 5.80 39.20
CA SER A 41 -2.28 6.81 40.12
C SER A 41 -3.52 7.45 39.48
N ILE A 42 -3.39 7.90 38.21
CA ILE A 42 -4.47 8.54 37.45
C ILE A 42 -5.67 7.60 37.29
N GLU A 43 -5.45 6.31 36.99
CA GLU A 43 -6.53 5.34 36.86
C GLU A 43 -7.32 5.16 38.16
N ARG A 44 -6.64 5.07 39.31
CA ARG A 44 -7.30 4.89 40.61
C ARG A 44 -8.22 6.06 40.93
N GLU A 45 -7.77 7.28 40.67
CA GLU A 45 -8.56 8.49 40.88
C GLU A 45 -9.75 8.57 39.92
N LEU A 46 -9.53 8.31 38.62
CA LEU A 46 -10.61 8.32 37.62
C LEU A 46 -11.65 7.20 37.86
N CYS A 47 -11.20 6.02 38.32
CA CYS A 47 -12.07 4.92 38.70
C CYS A 47 -12.95 5.28 39.92
N ALA A 48 -12.38 5.95 40.93
CA ALA A 48 -13.13 6.43 42.08
C ALA A 48 -14.17 7.49 41.66
N LEU A 49 -13.79 8.43 40.80
CA LEU A 49 -14.69 9.46 40.27
C LEU A 49 -15.84 8.85 39.44
N ARG A 50 -15.56 7.81 38.63
CA ARG A 50 -16.59 7.08 37.87
C ARG A 50 -17.57 6.37 38.80
N LYS A 51 -17.09 5.69 39.85
CA LYS A 51 -17.95 5.02 40.84
C LYS A 51 -18.83 5.99 41.60
N ASN A 52 -18.33 7.20 41.86
CA ASN A 52 -19.07 8.25 42.55
C ASN A 52 -20.05 9.00 41.64
N GLY A 53 -20.08 8.70 40.33
CA GLY A 53 -20.97 9.35 39.35
C GLY A 53 -20.65 10.82 39.07
N SER A 54 -19.50 11.33 39.52
CA SER A 54 -19.12 12.73 39.41
C SER A 54 -18.20 13.02 38.21
N ILE A 55 -17.94 12.02 37.37
CA ILE A 55 -17.05 12.15 36.21
C ILE A 55 -17.77 12.81 35.04
N ASP A 56 -17.14 13.80 34.42
CA ASP A 56 -17.64 14.45 33.21
C ASP A 56 -17.20 13.70 31.94
N SER A 57 -17.75 14.10 30.79
CA SER A 57 -17.47 13.46 29.49
C SER A 57 -15.98 13.48 29.13
N PHE A 58 -15.28 14.58 29.42
CA PHE A 58 -13.84 14.69 29.20
C PHE A 58 -13.03 13.82 30.18
N GLY A 59 -13.50 13.63 31.40
CA GLY A 59 -12.92 12.70 32.37
C GLY A 59 -13.08 11.25 31.93
N LEU A 60 -14.25 10.89 31.37
CA LEU A 60 -14.47 9.58 30.74
C LEU A 60 -13.52 9.36 29.56
N TYR A 61 -13.34 10.37 28.69
CA TYR A 61 -12.35 10.31 27.61
C TYR A 61 -10.94 10.05 28.14
N LEU A 62 -10.48 10.82 29.14
CA LEU A 62 -9.16 10.62 29.75
C LEU A 62 -9.03 9.22 30.37
N TYR A 63 -10.09 8.73 31.03
CA TYR A 63 -10.10 7.39 31.61
C TYR A 63 -10.00 6.29 30.54
N GLY A 64 -10.72 6.45 29.42
CA GLY A 64 -10.61 5.57 28.27
C GLY A 64 -9.19 5.52 27.70
N LEU A 65 -8.52 6.66 27.60
CA LEU A 65 -7.14 6.76 27.11
C LEU A 65 -6.14 6.05 28.04
N VAL A 66 -6.27 6.24 29.35
CA VAL A 66 -5.44 5.54 30.36
C VAL A 66 -5.65 4.03 30.32
N LEU A 67 -6.90 3.57 30.20
CA LEU A 67 -7.22 2.14 30.09
C LEU A 67 -6.65 1.52 28.80
N LYS A 68 -6.69 2.25 27.68
CA LYS A 68 -6.08 1.83 26.42
C LYS A 68 -4.55 1.69 26.57
N GLN A 69 -3.88 2.66 27.19
CA GLN A 69 -2.42 2.58 27.42
C GLN A 69 -2.02 1.42 28.33
N LYS A 70 -2.92 0.95 29.21
CA LYS A 70 -2.73 -0.27 30.02
C LYS A 70 -3.06 -1.58 29.29
N GLY A 71 -3.58 -1.54 28.06
CA GLY A 71 -4.01 -2.72 27.30
C GLY A 71 -5.37 -3.30 27.72
N SER A 72 -6.20 -2.54 28.45
CA SER A 72 -7.55 -2.96 28.85
C SER A 72 -8.61 -2.53 27.81
N ASP A 73 -8.48 -3.01 26.58
CA ASP A 73 -9.21 -2.50 25.40
C ASP A 73 -10.73 -2.60 25.52
N ASN A 74 -11.25 -3.69 26.09
CA ASN A 74 -12.70 -3.87 26.25
C ASN A 74 -13.30 -2.84 27.21
N LEU A 75 -12.64 -2.59 28.35
CA LEU A 75 -13.08 -1.58 29.31
C LEU A 75 -12.92 -0.18 28.71
N ALA A 76 -11.79 0.09 28.04
CA ALA A 76 -11.56 1.36 27.36
C ALA A 76 -12.66 1.66 26.34
N ARG A 77 -13.07 0.66 25.54
CA ARG A 77 -14.15 0.78 24.56
C ARG A 77 -15.48 1.16 25.23
N THR A 78 -15.87 0.48 26.30
CA THR A 78 -17.13 0.80 27.02
C THR A 78 -17.14 2.22 27.56
N VAL A 79 -16.03 2.66 28.17
CA VAL A 79 -15.86 4.00 28.73
C VAL A 79 -15.89 5.06 27.63
N LEU A 80 -15.24 4.81 26.49
CA LEU A 80 -15.23 5.74 25.37
C LEU A 80 -16.62 5.84 24.71
N VAL A 81 -17.39 4.75 24.63
CA VAL A 81 -18.79 4.81 24.18
C VAL A 81 -19.64 5.67 25.13
N GLU A 82 -19.49 5.52 26.45
CA GLU A 82 -20.15 6.39 27.43
C GLU A 82 -19.75 7.87 27.24
N SER A 83 -18.45 8.14 27.07
CA SER A 83 -17.91 9.48 26.80
C SER A 83 -18.55 10.09 25.55
N VAL A 84 -18.55 9.34 24.45
CA VAL A 84 -19.06 9.78 23.16
C VAL A 84 -20.57 10.03 23.19
N ASN A 85 -21.33 9.14 23.83
CA ASN A 85 -22.78 9.29 23.96
C ASN A 85 -23.15 10.49 24.84
N SER A 86 -22.34 10.81 25.86
CA SER A 86 -22.56 11.97 26.73
C SER A 86 -22.20 13.30 26.06
N TYR A 87 -21.12 13.34 25.27
CA TYR A 87 -20.71 14.53 24.54
C TYR A 87 -20.20 14.18 23.12
N PRO A 88 -21.13 14.10 22.13
CA PRO A 88 -20.81 13.66 20.77
C PRO A 88 -19.87 14.58 19.98
N TRP A 89 -19.65 15.82 20.41
CA TRP A 89 -18.88 16.82 19.67
C TRP A 89 -17.35 16.66 19.81
N ASN A 90 -16.88 15.86 20.77
CA ASN A 90 -15.45 15.66 20.97
C ASN A 90 -14.89 14.60 20.01
N TRP A 91 -14.37 15.04 18.85
CA TRP A 91 -13.77 14.14 17.84
C TRP A 91 -12.64 13.25 18.38
N SER A 92 -11.85 13.74 19.35
CA SER A 92 -10.75 12.95 19.91
C SER A 92 -11.23 11.64 20.55
N ALA A 93 -12.39 11.65 21.22
CA ALA A 93 -12.97 10.44 21.79
C ALA A 93 -13.42 9.44 20.73
N TRP A 94 -13.93 9.91 19.59
CA TRP A 94 -14.29 9.06 18.45
C TRP A 94 -13.06 8.44 17.78
N SER A 95 -12.00 9.22 17.61
CA SER A 95 -10.74 8.75 17.01
C SER A 95 -10.06 7.69 17.89
N GLU A 96 -10.06 7.88 19.21
CA GLU A 96 -9.56 6.86 20.13
C GLU A 96 -10.45 5.61 20.15
N LEU A 97 -11.78 5.77 20.12
CA LEU A 97 -12.71 4.63 20.02
C LEU A 97 -12.48 3.81 18.74
N GLN A 98 -12.24 4.49 17.62
CA GLN A 98 -11.96 3.87 16.33
C GLN A 98 -10.70 3.00 16.39
N SER A 99 -9.63 3.48 17.03
CA SER A 99 -8.38 2.71 17.16
C SER A 99 -8.55 1.40 17.94
N LEU A 100 -9.61 1.28 18.76
CA LEU A 100 -9.96 0.05 19.50
C LEU A 100 -10.89 -0.88 18.71
N CYS A 101 -11.40 -0.44 17.56
CA CYS A 101 -12.32 -1.21 16.72
C CYS A 101 -11.54 -1.92 15.62
N THR A 102 -10.99 -3.10 15.94
CA THR A 102 -10.16 -3.89 15.01
C THR A 102 -10.98 -4.82 14.11
N THR A 103 -12.26 -5.06 14.42
CA THR A 103 -13.13 -5.96 13.64
C THR A 103 -14.49 -5.33 13.36
N ALA A 104 -15.11 -5.72 12.24
CA ALA A 104 -16.46 -5.27 11.88
C ALA A 104 -17.51 -5.69 12.92
N GLU A 105 -17.33 -6.86 13.56
CA GLU A 105 -18.20 -7.32 14.66
C GLU A 105 -18.14 -6.38 15.86
N THR A 106 -16.93 -5.96 16.26
CA THR A 106 -16.78 -5.00 17.36
C THR A 106 -17.44 -3.66 17.03
N LEU A 107 -17.34 -3.18 15.79
CA LEU A 107 -17.97 -1.95 15.35
C LEU A 107 -19.50 -2.03 15.41
N ASN A 108 -20.08 -3.15 14.94
CA ASN A 108 -21.53 -3.37 14.94
C ASN A 108 -22.11 -3.58 16.35
N SER A 109 -21.30 -4.05 17.29
CA SER A 109 -21.72 -4.24 18.69
C SER A 109 -21.85 -2.94 19.50
N LEU A 110 -21.37 -1.81 18.96
CA LEU A 110 -21.35 -0.54 19.68
C LEU A 110 -22.73 0.10 19.77
N ASN A 111 -23.17 0.39 20.99
CA ASN A 111 -24.40 1.14 21.23
C ASN A 111 -24.14 2.66 21.18
N LEU A 112 -24.19 3.23 19.98
CA LEU A 112 -23.95 4.65 19.72
C LEU A 112 -25.25 5.39 19.40
N ASN A 113 -25.46 6.51 20.10
CA ASN A 113 -26.58 7.42 19.86
C ASN A 113 -26.63 7.91 18.41
N ASN A 114 -27.83 8.15 17.89
CA ASN A 114 -27.99 8.67 16.54
C ASN A 114 -27.61 10.16 16.48
N HIS A 115 -26.45 10.45 15.89
CA HIS A 115 -25.90 11.79 15.72
C HIS A 115 -25.06 11.81 14.45
N TRP A 116 -25.00 12.92 13.73
CA TRP A 116 -24.28 13.02 12.45
C TRP A 116 -22.75 12.75 12.58
N MET A 117 -22.15 13.00 13.75
CA MET A 117 -20.75 12.60 14.05
C MET A 117 -20.52 11.09 13.98
N LYS A 118 -21.57 10.29 14.17
CA LYS A 118 -21.51 8.83 14.00
C LYS A 118 -21.18 8.46 12.56
N ASP A 119 -21.67 9.21 11.57
CA ASP A 119 -21.37 8.94 10.17
C ASP A 119 -19.88 9.22 9.85
N PHE A 120 -19.30 10.28 10.41
CA PHE A 120 -17.85 10.52 10.33
C PHE A 120 -17.04 9.40 10.98
N PHE A 121 -17.46 8.95 12.17
CA PHE A 121 -16.82 7.84 12.87
C PHE A 121 -16.89 6.54 12.05
N LEU A 122 -18.06 6.19 11.51
CA LEU A 122 -18.25 4.99 10.69
C LEU A 122 -17.41 5.05 9.41
N ALA A 123 -17.39 6.19 8.72
CA ALA A 123 -16.59 6.37 7.51
C ALA A 123 -15.09 6.14 7.78
N ASN A 124 -14.57 6.68 8.89
CA ASN A 124 -13.17 6.50 9.27
C ASN A 124 -12.89 5.07 9.78
N ALA A 125 -13.81 4.47 10.54
CA ALA A 125 -13.69 3.09 11.01
C ALA A 125 -13.65 2.09 9.84
N TYR A 126 -14.51 2.26 8.82
CA TYR A 126 -14.47 1.44 7.62
C TYR A 126 -13.14 1.56 6.86
N GLN A 127 -12.53 2.75 6.87
CA GLN A 127 -11.24 2.96 6.22
C GLN A 127 -10.12 2.18 6.90
N GLU A 128 -10.07 2.15 8.23
CA GLU A 128 -9.09 1.35 9.00
C GLU A 128 -9.37 -0.15 8.90
N LEU A 129 -10.65 -0.56 8.79
CA LEU A 129 -11.06 -1.94 8.53
C LEU A 129 -10.85 -2.38 7.07
N ARG A 130 -10.28 -1.52 6.21
CA ARG A 130 -10.02 -1.75 4.76
C ARG A 130 -11.27 -1.92 3.90
N MET A 131 -12.42 -1.49 4.40
CA MET A 131 -13.69 -1.44 3.66
C MET A 131 -13.75 -0.12 2.87
N HIS A 132 -12.80 0.08 1.96
CA HIS A 132 -12.58 1.37 1.30
C HIS A 132 -13.75 1.83 0.43
N SER A 133 -14.43 0.90 -0.26
CA SER A 133 -15.62 1.22 -1.07
C SER A 133 -16.79 1.73 -0.22
N GLU A 134 -17.07 1.08 0.92
CA GLU A 134 -18.13 1.50 1.84
C GLU A 134 -17.81 2.82 2.53
N SER A 135 -16.53 3.02 2.89
CA SER A 135 -16.01 4.28 3.43
C SER A 135 -16.19 5.43 2.43
N LEU A 136 -15.88 5.22 1.15
CA LEU A 136 -16.08 6.21 0.10
C LEU A 136 -17.55 6.63 -0.03
N VAL A 137 -18.47 5.68 -0.12
CA VAL A 137 -19.91 5.98 -0.20
C VAL A 137 -20.36 6.82 1.00
N LYS A 138 -19.84 6.55 2.21
CA LYS A 138 -20.14 7.37 3.40
C LYS A 138 -19.56 8.77 3.30
N TYR A 139 -18.33 8.93 2.85
CA TYR A 139 -17.73 10.26 2.68
C TYR A 139 -18.38 11.07 1.55
N GLU A 140 -18.81 10.45 0.44
CA GLU A 140 -19.56 11.11 -0.63
C GLU A 140 -20.91 11.64 -0.13
N ASN A 141 -21.63 10.85 0.68
CA ASN A 141 -22.86 11.30 1.34
C ASN A 141 -22.61 12.49 2.28
N LEU A 142 -21.50 12.45 3.03
CA LEU A 142 -21.10 13.56 3.90
C LEU A 142 -20.67 14.79 3.10
N GLN A 143 -19.99 14.63 1.97
CA GLN A 143 -19.58 15.72 1.07
C GLN A 143 -20.79 16.43 0.46
N GLY A 144 -21.88 15.70 0.18
CA GLY A 144 -23.15 16.30 -0.24
C GLY A 144 -23.72 17.27 0.81
N THR A 145 -23.46 17.05 2.09
CA THR A 145 -23.90 17.93 3.19
C THR A 145 -22.85 19.00 3.53
N PHE A 146 -21.56 18.64 3.48
CA PHE A 146 -20.41 19.45 3.87
C PHE A 146 -19.46 19.67 2.68
N SER A 147 -19.95 20.37 1.65
CA SER A 147 -19.28 20.44 0.34
C SER A 147 -17.90 21.09 0.34
N PHE A 148 -17.61 21.98 1.30
CA PHE A 148 -16.34 22.72 1.38
C PHE A 148 -15.37 22.19 2.45
N SER A 149 -15.59 20.97 2.95
CA SER A 149 -14.73 20.41 4.01
C SER A 149 -13.45 19.81 3.43
N ASN A 150 -12.32 20.49 3.63
CA ASN A 150 -10.99 19.99 3.25
C ASN A 150 -10.67 18.65 3.93
N TYR A 151 -11.17 18.41 5.15
CA TYR A 151 -10.98 17.14 5.85
C TYR A 151 -11.63 15.98 5.10
N ILE A 152 -12.88 16.15 4.64
CA ILE A 152 -13.60 15.10 3.92
C ILE A 152 -12.91 14.81 2.58
N GLN A 153 -12.52 15.85 1.85
CA GLN A 153 -11.75 15.72 0.61
C GLN A 153 -10.45 14.93 0.85
N ALA A 154 -9.69 15.21 1.91
CA ALA A 154 -8.48 14.47 2.26
C ALA A 154 -8.76 12.99 2.62
N GLN A 155 -9.86 12.70 3.32
CA GLN A 155 -10.23 11.31 3.63
C GLN A 155 -10.69 10.53 2.40
N ILE A 156 -11.42 11.17 1.48
CA ILE A 156 -11.78 10.60 0.17
C ILE A 156 -10.50 10.28 -0.61
N ALA A 157 -9.54 11.21 -0.66
CA ALA A 157 -8.25 10.97 -1.29
C ALA A 157 -7.49 9.79 -0.66
N LYS A 158 -7.48 9.67 0.67
CA LYS A 158 -6.87 8.52 1.38
C LYS A 158 -7.54 7.18 1.01
N ALA A 159 -8.86 7.17 0.84
CA ALA A 159 -9.59 5.96 0.46
C ALA A 159 -9.35 5.60 -1.02
N GLN A 160 -9.38 6.58 -1.94
CA GLN A 160 -9.04 6.39 -3.34
C GLN A 160 -7.57 5.97 -3.54
N TYR A 161 -6.65 6.51 -2.74
CA TYR A 161 -5.25 6.10 -2.72
C TYR A 161 -5.10 4.62 -2.35
N SER A 162 -5.91 4.14 -1.41
CA SER A 162 -5.93 2.73 -1.02
C SER A 162 -6.52 1.83 -2.12
N LEU A 163 -7.45 2.35 -2.92
CA LEU A 163 -7.96 1.70 -4.13
C LEU A 163 -7.03 1.84 -5.36
N ARG A 164 -5.93 2.61 -5.24
CA ARG A 164 -4.95 2.89 -6.30
C ARG A 164 -5.47 3.71 -7.49
N GLU A 165 -6.52 4.51 -7.27
CA GLU A 165 -7.05 5.47 -8.25
C GLU A 165 -6.23 6.78 -8.23
N PHE A 166 -4.96 6.70 -8.64
CA PHE A 166 -3.98 7.78 -8.50
C PHE A 166 -4.35 9.06 -9.25
N GLU A 167 -5.03 8.94 -10.38
CA GLU A 167 -5.47 10.06 -11.20
C GLU A 167 -6.52 10.91 -10.45
N GLN A 168 -7.45 10.27 -9.72
CA GLN A 168 -8.45 10.99 -8.92
C GLN A 168 -7.82 11.64 -7.69
N VAL A 169 -6.88 10.94 -7.05
CA VAL A 169 -6.15 11.43 -5.88
C VAL A 169 -5.37 12.71 -6.20
N GLU A 170 -4.69 12.77 -7.34
CA GLU A 170 -3.98 13.96 -7.79
C GLU A 170 -4.91 15.17 -7.93
N VAL A 171 -6.06 14.98 -8.59
CA VAL A 171 -7.05 16.05 -8.78
C VAL A 171 -7.53 16.59 -7.43
N ILE A 172 -7.85 15.70 -6.48
CA ILE A 172 -8.30 16.11 -5.14
C ILE A 172 -7.20 16.85 -4.38
N PHE A 173 -5.96 16.38 -4.42
CA PHE A 173 -4.85 17.06 -3.72
C PHE A 173 -4.47 18.39 -4.36
N GLU A 174 -4.57 18.53 -5.68
CA GLU A 174 -4.43 19.83 -6.34
C GLU A 174 -5.52 20.81 -5.90
N GLU A 175 -6.78 20.36 -5.80
CA GLU A 175 -7.89 21.17 -5.31
C GLU A 175 -7.66 21.58 -3.84
N LEU A 176 -7.25 20.63 -2.99
CA LEU A 176 -6.90 20.88 -1.59
C LEU A 176 -5.78 21.93 -1.47
N LEU A 177 -4.74 21.87 -2.31
CA LEU A 177 -3.65 22.84 -2.30
C LEU A 177 -4.05 24.23 -2.82
N ARG A 178 -5.12 24.32 -3.63
CA ARG A 178 -5.71 25.59 -4.08
C ARG A 178 -6.59 26.19 -2.98
N ASN A 179 -7.36 25.37 -2.29
CA ASN A 179 -8.28 25.80 -1.22
C ASN A 179 -7.53 26.14 0.09
N ASP A 180 -6.53 25.34 0.45
CA ASP A 180 -5.69 25.55 1.64
C ASP A 180 -4.20 25.46 1.29
N PRO A 181 -3.57 26.59 0.93
CA PRO A 181 -2.18 26.61 0.50
C PRO A 181 -1.16 26.21 1.56
N TYR A 182 -1.53 26.22 2.84
CA TYR A 182 -0.66 25.94 3.98
C TYR A 182 -0.89 24.54 4.59
N ARG A 183 -1.78 23.72 4.00
CA ARG A 183 -1.99 22.33 4.43
C ARG A 183 -0.76 21.48 4.18
N ILE A 184 -0.28 20.82 5.24
CA ILE A 184 0.84 19.86 5.20
C ILE A 184 0.36 18.44 5.54
N GLU A 185 -0.74 18.33 6.29
CA GLU A 185 -1.39 17.07 6.62
C GLU A 185 -1.75 16.28 5.35
N ASP A 186 -1.50 14.97 5.36
CA ASP A 186 -1.81 14.03 4.28
C ASP A 186 -1.07 14.27 2.94
N MET A 187 -0.22 15.31 2.86
CA MET A 187 0.52 15.65 1.63
C MET A 187 1.66 14.65 1.33
N ASP A 188 2.04 13.82 2.30
CA ASP A 188 2.96 12.71 2.09
C ASP A 188 2.36 11.68 1.10
N MET A 189 1.06 11.40 1.19
CA MET A 189 0.34 10.56 0.22
C MET A 189 0.39 11.16 -1.19
N TYR A 190 0.16 12.47 -1.30
CA TYR A 190 0.28 13.16 -2.58
C TYR A 190 1.70 13.04 -3.16
N SER A 191 2.73 13.21 -2.32
CA SER A 191 4.11 13.03 -2.76
C SER A 191 4.43 11.60 -3.22
N ASN A 192 3.83 10.58 -2.59
CA ASN A 192 3.98 9.18 -3.02
C ASN A 192 3.31 8.94 -4.38
N VAL A 193 2.16 9.57 -4.65
CA VAL A 193 1.49 9.49 -5.97
C VAL A 193 2.35 10.17 -7.03
N LEU A 194 2.84 11.38 -6.76
CA LEU A 194 3.72 12.10 -7.69
C LEU A 194 5.02 11.34 -7.97
N TYR A 195 5.58 10.67 -6.96
CA TYR A 195 6.72 9.78 -7.11
C TYR A 195 6.40 8.58 -8.01
N ALA A 196 5.27 7.90 -7.77
CA ALA A 196 4.83 6.77 -8.59
C ALA A 196 4.54 7.15 -10.05
N LYS A 197 4.11 8.38 -10.31
CA LYS A 197 3.91 8.93 -11.66
C LYS A 197 5.18 9.57 -12.26
N GLU A 198 6.31 9.55 -11.54
CA GLU A 198 7.58 10.16 -11.92
C GLU A 198 7.48 11.67 -12.27
N CYS A 199 6.51 12.38 -11.68
CA CYS A 199 6.23 13.78 -11.97
C CYS A 199 7.17 14.73 -11.20
N PHE A 200 8.41 14.87 -11.69
CA PHE A 200 9.46 15.64 -11.03
C PHE A 200 9.11 17.12 -10.78
N SER A 201 8.45 17.78 -11.73
CA SER A 201 8.11 19.21 -11.64
C SER A 201 7.15 19.50 -10.49
N ALA A 202 6.04 18.76 -10.42
CA ALA A 202 5.03 18.88 -9.37
C ALA A 202 5.62 18.52 -8.00
N LEU A 203 6.43 17.46 -7.92
CA LEU A 203 7.05 17.04 -6.66
C LEU A 203 8.08 18.06 -6.15
N SER A 204 8.87 18.65 -7.05
CA SER A 204 9.80 19.74 -6.73
C SER A 204 9.07 20.98 -6.20
N TYR A 205 7.97 21.36 -6.85
CA TYR A 205 7.13 22.47 -6.41
C TYR A 205 6.53 22.23 -5.02
N LEU A 206 6.00 21.02 -4.79
CA LEU A 206 5.45 20.62 -3.49
C LEU A 206 6.54 20.65 -2.40
N ALA A 207 7.70 20.05 -2.65
CA ALA A 207 8.81 20.02 -1.70
C ALA A 207 9.28 21.43 -1.31
N HIS A 208 9.40 22.34 -2.29
CA HIS A 208 9.78 23.73 -2.03
C HIS A 208 8.72 24.48 -1.19
N ARG A 209 7.43 24.29 -1.51
CA ARG A 209 6.33 24.90 -0.74
C ARG A 209 6.33 24.43 0.70
N VAL A 210 6.36 23.11 0.89
CA VAL A 210 6.30 22.51 2.22
C VAL A 210 7.49 22.95 3.08
N PHE A 211 8.68 23.05 2.47
CA PHE A 211 9.88 23.60 3.11
C PHE A 211 9.71 25.05 3.60
N LEU A 212 9.01 25.90 2.85
CA LEU A 212 8.73 27.28 3.25
C LEU A 212 7.66 27.39 4.35
N THR A 213 6.69 26.47 4.37
CA THR A 213 5.60 26.48 5.34
C THR A 213 6.04 25.95 6.72
N ASP A 214 6.47 24.70 6.80
CA ASP A 214 6.99 24.09 8.03
C ASP A 214 8.02 23.01 7.68
N LYS A 215 9.27 23.28 8.05
CA LYS A 215 10.40 22.38 7.80
C LYS A 215 10.46 21.22 8.79
N TYR A 216 9.93 21.37 10.00
CA TYR A 216 10.16 20.45 11.13
C TYR A 216 8.95 19.56 11.40
N ARG A 217 8.33 19.05 10.34
CA ARG A 217 7.25 18.07 10.36
C ARG A 217 7.69 16.74 9.75
N PRO A 218 7.22 15.58 10.26
CA PRO A 218 7.47 14.29 9.65
C PRO A 218 7.04 14.23 8.18
N GLU A 219 5.86 14.75 7.87
CA GLU A 219 5.26 14.77 6.53
C GLU A 219 6.17 15.57 5.58
N SER A 220 6.57 16.77 5.97
CA SER A 220 7.50 17.63 5.22
C SER A 220 8.82 16.94 4.91
N CYS A 221 9.40 16.26 5.91
CA CYS A 221 10.63 15.51 5.73
C CYS A 221 10.45 14.35 4.74
N CYS A 222 9.31 13.67 4.74
CA CYS A 222 9.04 12.57 3.81
C CYS A 222 8.83 13.05 2.38
N ILE A 223 8.12 14.17 2.19
CA ILE A 223 7.95 14.80 0.87
C ILE A 223 9.29 15.21 0.28
N ILE A 224 10.16 15.83 1.09
CA ILE A 224 11.51 16.21 0.67
C ILE A 224 12.38 14.97 0.41
N GLY A 225 12.21 13.90 1.20
CA GLY A 225 12.83 12.60 0.98
C GLY A 225 12.48 12.03 -0.40
N ASN A 226 11.19 11.93 -0.71
CA ASN A 226 10.68 11.50 -2.01
C ASN A 226 11.22 12.34 -3.17
N TYR A 227 11.32 13.67 -3.00
CA TYR A 227 11.94 14.55 -3.99
C TYR A 227 13.42 14.19 -4.25
N TYR A 228 14.21 13.96 -3.20
CA TYR A 228 15.62 13.58 -3.37
C TYR A 228 15.78 12.16 -3.90
N SER A 229 14.87 11.24 -3.56
CA SER A 229 14.80 9.89 -4.12
C SER A 229 14.60 9.95 -5.64
N LEU A 230 13.62 10.72 -6.11
CA LEU A 230 13.36 10.88 -7.54
C LEU A 230 14.53 11.57 -8.29
N LYS A 231 15.32 12.37 -7.58
CA LYS A 231 16.57 12.96 -8.11
C LYS A 231 17.74 11.97 -8.15
N GLY A 232 17.59 10.75 -7.63
CA GLY A 232 18.65 9.74 -7.50
C GLY A 232 19.64 10.01 -6.36
N GLN A 233 19.33 10.92 -5.43
CA GLN A 233 20.19 11.26 -4.29
C GLN A 233 19.76 10.48 -3.03
N HIS A 234 19.88 9.15 -3.08
CA HIS A 234 19.38 8.22 -2.05
C HIS A 234 19.94 8.50 -0.64
N GLU A 235 21.22 8.85 -0.52
CA GLU A 235 21.82 9.19 0.78
C GLU A 235 21.14 10.39 1.46
N LYS A 236 20.79 11.41 0.67
CA LYS A 236 20.07 12.59 1.18
C LYS A 236 18.63 12.23 1.51
N SER A 237 17.98 11.41 0.67
CA SER A 237 16.63 10.89 0.92
C SER A 237 16.57 10.20 2.29
N VAL A 238 17.49 9.25 2.55
CA VAL A 238 17.63 8.57 3.84
C VAL A 238 17.89 9.54 4.99
N MET A 239 18.72 10.58 4.79
CA MET A 239 18.93 11.59 5.82
C MET A 239 17.61 12.30 6.20
N TYR A 240 16.75 12.63 5.22
CA TYR A 240 15.46 13.25 5.49
C TYR A 240 14.45 12.28 6.11
N PHE A 241 14.39 11.02 5.68
CA PHE A 241 13.57 10.02 6.37
C PHE A 241 14.02 9.78 7.81
N ARG A 242 15.32 9.73 8.08
CA ARG A 242 15.84 9.69 9.45
C ARG A 242 15.46 10.92 10.26
N ARG A 243 15.36 12.11 9.66
CA ARG A 243 14.85 13.32 10.33
C ARG A 243 13.35 13.20 10.63
N ALA A 244 12.56 12.68 9.69
CA ALA A 244 11.13 12.41 9.93
C ALA A 244 10.97 11.47 11.14
N LEU A 245 11.76 10.40 11.19
CA LEU A 245 11.75 9.42 12.29
C LEU A 245 12.24 9.98 13.63
N LYS A 246 13.10 10.99 13.63
CA LYS A 246 13.48 11.72 14.85
C LYS A 246 12.34 12.58 15.39
N LEU A 247 11.51 13.13 14.50
CA LEU A 247 10.34 13.92 14.88
C LEU A 247 9.18 13.03 15.34
N ASN A 248 8.95 11.92 14.63
CA ASN A 248 7.97 10.91 15.01
C ASN A 248 8.51 9.51 14.69
N LYS A 249 8.87 8.76 15.74
CA LYS A 249 9.43 7.40 15.64
C LYS A 249 8.44 6.37 15.09
N ASN A 250 7.15 6.61 15.33
CA ASN A 250 6.06 5.72 14.94
C ASN A 250 5.53 6.05 13.54
N TYR A 251 6.20 6.93 12.80
CA TYR A 251 5.79 7.30 11.45
C TYR A 251 6.12 6.18 10.45
N LEU A 252 5.11 5.37 10.17
CA LEU A 252 5.22 4.13 9.40
C LEU A 252 5.79 4.33 7.99
N SER A 253 5.29 5.33 7.25
CA SER A 253 5.71 5.56 5.86
C SER A 253 7.19 5.93 5.74
N ALA A 254 7.77 6.64 6.73
CA ALA A 254 9.21 6.92 6.70
C ALA A 254 10.07 5.66 6.87
N TRP A 255 9.65 4.69 7.69
CA TRP A 255 10.38 3.43 7.82
C TRP A 255 10.34 2.62 6.52
N THR A 256 9.18 2.52 5.88
CA THR A 256 9.04 1.79 4.60
C THR A 256 9.83 2.47 3.49
N LEU A 257 9.71 3.79 3.34
CA LEU A 257 10.41 4.55 2.31
C LEU A 257 11.93 4.51 2.52
N MET A 258 12.39 4.63 3.77
CA MET A 258 13.81 4.47 4.08
C MET A 258 14.33 3.06 3.74
N GLY A 259 13.50 2.02 3.92
CA GLY A 259 13.82 0.66 3.47
C GLY A 259 14.00 0.57 1.95
N HIS A 260 13.12 1.22 1.18
CA HIS A 260 13.23 1.27 -0.28
C HIS A 260 14.53 1.97 -0.73
N GLU A 261 14.89 3.10 -0.12
CA GLU A 261 16.17 3.77 -0.43
C GLU A 261 17.38 2.90 -0.10
N TYR A 262 17.33 2.10 0.97
CA TYR A 262 18.41 1.18 1.29
C TYR A 262 18.53 0.04 0.27
N VAL A 263 17.41 -0.43 -0.28
CA VAL A 263 17.38 -1.39 -1.39
C VAL A 263 18.05 -0.80 -2.63
N GLU A 264 17.71 0.43 -3.01
CA GLU A 264 18.33 1.13 -4.16
C GLU A 264 19.84 1.34 -3.97
N MET A 265 20.28 1.65 -2.74
CA MET A 265 21.69 1.74 -2.38
C MET A 265 22.39 0.36 -2.24
N LYS A 266 21.67 -0.75 -2.46
CA LYS A 266 22.15 -2.13 -2.28
C LYS A 266 22.62 -2.46 -0.86
N ASN A 267 22.17 -1.69 0.14
CA ASN A 267 22.43 -1.94 1.55
C ASN A 267 21.30 -2.79 2.13
N THR A 268 21.28 -4.07 1.76
CA THR A 268 20.21 -5.00 2.13
C THR A 268 20.05 -5.22 3.64
N PRO A 269 21.12 -5.26 4.49
CA PRO A 269 20.94 -5.41 5.93
C PRO A 269 20.20 -4.22 6.58
N ALA A 270 20.56 -2.99 6.19
CA ALA A 270 19.89 -1.79 6.71
C ALA A 270 18.43 -1.71 6.23
N ALA A 271 18.13 -2.17 5.01
CA ALA A 271 16.77 -2.28 4.51
C ALA A 271 15.93 -3.25 5.36
N VAL A 272 16.46 -4.43 5.67
CA VAL A 272 15.77 -5.43 6.51
C VAL A 272 15.45 -4.85 7.89
N ASP A 273 16.39 -4.15 8.52
CA ASP A 273 16.15 -3.51 9.82
C ASP A 273 15.05 -2.43 9.75
N ALA A 274 15.05 -1.62 8.70
CA ALA A 274 14.03 -0.59 8.49
C ALA A 274 12.63 -1.21 8.31
N TYR A 275 12.50 -2.23 7.47
CA TYR A 275 11.21 -2.89 7.26
C TYR A 275 10.74 -3.69 8.48
N ARG A 276 11.64 -4.34 9.23
CA ARG A 276 11.27 -5.01 10.50
C ARG A 276 10.64 -4.04 11.48
N ARG A 277 11.20 -2.83 11.61
CA ARG A 277 10.64 -1.79 12.46
C ARG A 277 9.28 -1.28 11.95
N ALA A 278 9.10 -1.17 10.63
CA ALA A 278 7.80 -0.84 10.06
C ALA A 278 6.74 -1.91 10.41
N VAL A 279 7.11 -3.20 10.32
CA VAL A 279 6.25 -4.32 10.72
C VAL A 279 5.94 -4.31 12.22
N ASP A 280 6.94 -4.01 13.07
CA ASP A 280 6.75 -3.91 14.52
C ASP A 280 5.75 -2.79 14.89
N ILE A 281 5.76 -1.67 14.15
CA ILE A 281 4.82 -0.55 14.36
C ILE A 281 3.42 -0.91 13.87
N ASN A 282 3.30 -1.41 12.64
CA ASN A 282 2.03 -1.82 12.08
C ASN A 282 2.16 -3.16 11.34
N PRO A 283 1.80 -4.28 11.99
CA PRO A 283 1.84 -5.60 11.38
C PRO A 283 0.90 -5.76 10.19
N CYS A 284 -0.07 -4.86 10.02
CA CYS A 284 -1.03 -4.93 8.93
C CYS A 284 -0.49 -4.29 7.64
N ASP A 285 0.58 -3.50 7.65
CA ASP A 285 1.07 -2.85 6.42
C ASP A 285 1.71 -3.87 5.47
N TYR A 286 1.05 -4.13 4.34
CA TYR A 286 1.54 -5.08 3.34
C TYR A 286 2.83 -4.63 2.67
N ARG A 287 3.10 -3.31 2.60
CA ARG A 287 4.28 -2.74 1.92
C ARG A 287 5.56 -3.11 2.63
N ALA A 288 5.55 -3.09 3.96
CA ALA A 288 6.71 -3.49 4.77
C ALA A 288 7.01 -4.99 4.60
N TRP A 289 5.99 -5.84 4.59
CA TRP A 289 6.15 -7.28 4.32
C TRP A 289 6.66 -7.57 2.92
N TYR A 290 6.14 -6.86 1.92
CA TYR A 290 6.61 -6.95 0.55
C TYR A 290 8.08 -6.51 0.42
N GLY A 291 8.45 -5.38 1.03
CA GLY A 291 9.83 -4.89 1.06
C GLY A 291 10.80 -5.86 1.76
N LEU A 292 10.36 -6.53 2.84
CA LEU A 292 11.15 -7.64 3.43
C LEU A 292 11.33 -8.78 2.43
N GLY A 293 10.27 -9.20 1.74
CA GLY A 293 10.34 -10.23 0.71
C GLY A 293 11.39 -9.90 -0.36
N GLN A 294 11.33 -8.70 -0.93
CA GLN A 294 12.31 -8.21 -1.90
C GLN A 294 13.74 -8.16 -1.34
N ALA A 295 13.92 -7.69 -0.11
CA ALA A 295 15.25 -7.62 0.51
C ALA A 295 15.86 -9.03 0.70
N TYR A 296 15.05 -10.03 1.08
CA TYR A 296 15.50 -11.42 1.23
C TYR A 296 15.73 -12.12 -0.12
N GLU A 297 14.96 -11.77 -1.14
CA GLU A 297 15.16 -12.22 -2.52
C GLU A 297 16.53 -11.74 -3.05
N MET A 298 16.86 -10.45 -2.84
CA MET A 298 18.18 -9.89 -3.20
C MET A 298 19.35 -10.55 -2.45
N MET A 299 19.10 -11.09 -1.26
CA MET A 299 20.09 -11.86 -0.50
C MET A 299 20.24 -13.32 -0.98
N GLY A 300 19.45 -13.75 -1.98
CA GLY A 300 19.48 -15.13 -2.49
C GLY A 300 18.85 -16.15 -1.53
N MET A 301 17.92 -15.70 -0.67
CA MET A 301 17.22 -16.53 0.31
C MET A 301 15.71 -16.67 -0.03
N PRO A 302 15.34 -17.43 -1.07
CA PRO A 302 13.97 -17.47 -1.59
C PRO A 302 12.96 -18.08 -0.62
N PHE A 303 13.37 -19.03 0.23
CA PHE A 303 12.48 -19.60 1.26
C PHE A 303 11.98 -18.54 2.26
N TYR A 304 12.86 -17.64 2.69
CA TYR A 304 12.50 -16.54 3.58
C TYR A 304 11.67 -15.50 2.83
N ALA A 305 12.07 -15.14 1.60
CA ALA A 305 11.30 -14.22 0.77
C ALA A 305 9.86 -14.70 0.57
N LEU A 306 9.67 -16.00 0.27
CA LEU A 306 8.35 -16.61 0.10
C LEU A 306 7.49 -16.52 1.36
N HIS A 307 8.08 -16.66 2.56
CA HIS A 307 7.34 -16.49 3.81
C HIS A 307 6.77 -15.07 3.93
N TYR A 308 7.58 -14.05 3.63
CA TYR A 308 7.16 -12.65 3.72
C TYR A 308 6.19 -12.25 2.60
N PHE A 309 6.40 -12.74 1.37
CA PHE A 309 5.44 -12.56 0.28
C PHE A 309 4.08 -13.22 0.57
N LYS A 310 4.06 -14.40 1.19
CA LYS A 310 2.79 -15.01 1.65
C LYS A 310 2.05 -14.14 2.65
N LYS A 311 2.77 -13.45 3.54
CA LYS A 311 2.18 -12.51 4.51
C LYS A 311 1.64 -11.24 3.82
N SER A 312 2.37 -10.66 2.87
CA SER A 312 1.89 -9.49 2.14
C SER A 312 0.62 -9.80 1.33
N VAL A 313 0.61 -10.93 0.63
CA VAL A 313 -0.54 -11.41 -0.16
C VAL A 313 -1.75 -11.72 0.73
N PHE A 314 -1.55 -12.27 1.93
CA PHE A 314 -2.64 -12.49 2.88
C PHE A 314 -3.30 -11.17 3.32
N LEU A 315 -2.50 -10.11 3.47
CA LEU A 315 -2.99 -8.79 3.87
C LEU A 315 -3.70 -8.04 2.74
N GLN A 316 -3.24 -8.21 1.50
CA GLN A 316 -3.86 -7.58 0.32
C GLN A 316 -3.98 -8.58 -0.84
N PRO A 317 -5.02 -9.43 -0.83
CA PRO A 317 -5.19 -10.47 -1.85
C PRO A 317 -5.61 -9.93 -3.22
N SER A 318 -6.05 -8.67 -3.30
CA SER A 318 -6.51 -8.02 -4.54
C SER A 318 -5.40 -7.39 -5.38
N ASP A 319 -4.16 -7.27 -4.87
CA ASP A 319 -3.06 -6.64 -5.61
C ASP A 319 -2.31 -7.69 -6.45
N SER A 320 -2.33 -7.57 -7.77
CA SER A 320 -1.64 -8.47 -8.71
C SER A 320 -0.13 -8.51 -8.49
N ARG A 321 0.50 -7.38 -8.14
CA ARG A 321 1.96 -7.27 -8.03
C ARG A 321 2.52 -8.17 -6.94
N LEU A 322 1.78 -8.33 -5.84
CA LEU A 322 2.17 -9.20 -4.74
C LEU A 322 2.14 -10.67 -5.16
N TRP A 323 1.14 -11.06 -5.96
CA TRP A 323 1.06 -12.41 -6.53
C TRP A 323 2.15 -12.67 -7.57
N ILE A 324 2.48 -11.67 -8.41
CA ILE A 324 3.56 -11.75 -9.39
C ILE A 324 4.91 -11.94 -8.69
N ALA A 325 5.24 -11.14 -7.68
CA ALA A 325 6.50 -11.28 -6.93
C ALA A 325 6.59 -12.65 -6.21
N MET A 326 5.46 -13.13 -5.66
CA MET A 326 5.41 -14.48 -5.09
C MET A 326 5.64 -15.56 -6.14
N ALA A 327 5.13 -15.38 -7.36
CA ALA A 327 5.32 -16.32 -8.47
C ALA A 327 6.76 -16.33 -8.99
N GLN A 328 7.38 -15.16 -9.18
CA GLN A 328 8.80 -15.01 -9.53
C GLN A 328 9.70 -15.68 -8.49
N CYS A 329 9.36 -15.57 -7.21
CA CYS A 329 10.08 -16.28 -6.15
C CYS A 329 9.99 -17.81 -6.33
N PHE A 330 8.85 -18.37 -6.73
CA PHE A 330 8.70 -19.81 -7.01
C PHE A 330 9.45 -20.27 -8.27
N GLU A 331 9.60 -19.41 -9.27
CA GLU A 331 10.36 -19.68 -10.50
C GLU A 331 11.86 -19.75 -10.28
N THR A 332 12.37 -19.15 -9.18
CA THR A 332 13.80 -19.15 -8.87
C THR A 332 14.35 -20.59 -8.90
N GLU A 333 15.53 -20.78 -9.51
CA GLU A 333 16.14 -22.10 -9.75
C GLU A 333 16.24 -22.98 -8.49
N GLN A 334 16.37 -22.36 -7.31
CA GLN A 334 16.46 -23.04 -6.02
C GLN A 334 15.14 -23.70 -5.58
N LEU A 335 13.99 -23.15 -5.96
CA LEU A 335 12.66 -23.67 -5.64
C LEU A 335 12.09 -24.49 -6.80
N HIS A 336 12.17 -23.94 -8.03
CA HIS A 336 11.69 -24.55 -9.27
C HIS A 336 10.25 -25.13 -9.14
N MET A 337 9.38 -24.44 -8.40
CA MET A 337 8.00 -24.87 -8.14
C MET A 337 7.03 -24.26 -9.18
N LEU A 338 7.22 -24.64 -10.45
CA LEU A 338 6.52 -24.01 -11.58
C LEU A 338 4.98 -24.13 -11.50
N GLU A 339 4.46 -25.24 -10.97
CA GLU A 339 3.00 -25.42 -10.83
C GLU A 339 2.37 -24.47 -9.81
N GLU A 340 3.08 -24.15 -8.71
CA GLU A 340 2.61 -23.15 -7.74
C GLU A 340 2.75 -21.73 -8.29
N ALA A 341 3.81 -21.46 -9.05
CA ALA A 341 3.97 -20.20 -9.77
C ALA A 341 2.79 -19.94 -10.72
N ILE A 342 2.37 -20.94 -11.50
CA ILE A 342 1.19 -20.88 -12.38
C ILE A 342 -0.09 -20.53 -11.60
N LYS A 343 -0.30 -21.11 -10.40
CA LYS A 343 -1.46 -20.78 -9.56
C LYS A 343 -1.41 -19.32 -9.11
N CYS A 344 -0.24 -18.82 -8.74
CA CYS A 344 -0.04 -17.42 -8.36
C CYS A 344 -0.29 -16.46 -9.54
N TYR A 345 0.28 -16.71 -10.73
CA TYR A 345 0.03 -15.89 -11.91
C TYR A 345 -1.43 -15.93 -12.36
N ARG A 346 -2.11 -17.08 -12.27
CA ARG A 346 -3.53 -17.17 -12.57
C ARG A 346 -4.36 -16.29 -11.63
N ARG A 347 -4.01 -16.24 -10.34
CA ARG A 347 -4.64 -15.32 -9.38
C ARG A 347 -4.31 -13.86 -9.71
N ALA A 348 -3.07 -13.54 -10.03
CA ALA A 348 -2.66 -12.21 -10.46
C ALA A 348 -3.46 -11.73 -11.68
N ALA A 349 -3.62 -12.58 -12.70
CA ALA A 349 -4.38 -12.27 -13.91
C ALA A 349 -5.88 -12.04 -13.66
N ASN A 350 -6.45 -12.63 -12.60
CA ASN A 350 -7.83 -12.37 -12.18
C ASN A 350 -7.95 -11.06 -11.38
N CYS A 351 -6.85 -10.58 -10.79
CA CYS A 351 -6.78 -9.36 -10.00
C CYS A 351 -6.28 -8.20 -10.88
N ASN A 352 -7.13 -7.66 -11.76
CA ASN A 352 -6.87 -6.50 -12.65
C ASN A 352 -5.38 -6.11 -12.82
N ASP A 353 -4.66 -6.85 -13.68
CA ASP A 353 -3.23 -6.65 -13.88
C ASP A 353 -2.95 -5.44 -14.80
N ARG A 354 -2.72 -4.26 -14.18
CA ARG A 354 -2.42 -3.00 -14.91
C ARG A 354 -1.16 -3.11 -15.77
N GLU A 355 -0.19 -3.95 -15.40
CA GLU A 355 1.08 -4.06 -16.12
C GLU A 355 1.06 -5.18 -17.18
N ALA A 356 0.00 -6.01 -17.23
CA ALA A 356 -0.13 -7.22 -18.07
C ALA A 356 1.11 -8.14 -18.05
N ILE A 357 1.82 -8.21 -16.93
CA ILE A 357 2.98 -9.09 -16.76
C ILE A 357 2.51 -10.52 -16.48
N ALA A 358 1.42 -10.69 -15.74
CA ALA A 358 0.99 -11.99 -15.24
C ALA A 358 0.57 -12.96 -16.36
N LEU A 359 -0.17 -12.49 -17.38
CA LEU A 359 -0.63 -13.33 -18.49
C LEU A 359 0.54 -13.76 -19.38
N HIS A 360 1.46 -12.85 -19.66
CA HIS A 360 2.66 -13.13 -20.42
C HIS A 360 3.54 -14.19 -19.75
N GLN A 361 3.86 -14.00 -18.45
CA GLN A 361 4.65 -14.98 -17.69
C GLN A 361 3.94 -16.33 -17.56
N LEU A 362 2.61 -16.32 -17.37
CA LEU A 362 1.82 -17.54 -17.36
C LEU A 362 1.95 -18.31 -18.68
N ALA A 363 1.83 -17.65 -19.83
CA ALA A 363 1.96 -18.26 -21.14
C ALA A 363 3.37 -18.87 -21.35
N LYS A 364 4.41 -18.13 -20.94
CA LYS A 364 5.81 -18.58 -20.98
C LYS A 364 6.03 -19.84 -20.13
N LEU A 365 5.54 -19.86 -18.89
CA LEU A 365 5.66 -21.03 -18.02
C LEU A 365 4.95 -22.27 -18.59
N HIS A 366 3.76 -22.09 -19.18
CA HIS A 366 3.06 -23.18 -19.85
C HIS A 366 3.83 -23.70 -21.07
N ALA A 367 4.51 -22.83 -21.80
CA ALA A 367 5.39 -23.21 -22.91
C ALA A 367 6.61 -24.02 -22.42
N GLU A 368 7.24 -23.60 -21.33
CA GLU A 368 8.38 -24.31 -20.71
C GLU A 368 7.98 -25.71 -20.20
N LEU A 369 6.76 -25.87 -19.69
CA LEU A 369 6.20 -27.17 -19.28
C LEU A 369 5.74 -28.05 -20.46
N GLY A 370 5.85 -27.59 -21.71
CA GLY A 370 5.40 -28.30 -22.91
C GLY A 370 3.88 -28.32 -23.10
N ARG A 371 3.12 -27.53 -22.33
CA ARG A 371 1.65 -27.40 -22.43
C ARG A 371 1.30 -26.36 -23.50
N SER A 372 1.60 -26.69 -24.76
CA SER A 372 1.54 -25.76 -25.89
C SER A 372 0.15 -25.21 -26.20
N GLU A 373 -0.91 -25.99 -25.96
CA GLU A 373 -2.30 -25.54 -26.14
C GLU A 373 -2.70 -24.44 -25.15
N GLU A 374 -2.38 -24.65 -23.87
CA GLU A 374 -2.65 -23.67 -22.81
C GLU A 374 -1.80 -22.41 -23.01
N ALA A 375 -0.54 -22.58 -23.39
CA ALA A 375 0.35 -21.45 -23.72
C ALA A 375 -0.21 -20.61 -24.87
N ALA A 376 -0.67 -21.24 -25.96
CA ALA A 376 -1.27 -20.52 -27.08
C ALA A 376 -2.56 -19.78 -26.68
N PHE A 377 -3.38 -20.38 -25.81
CA PHE A 377 -4.57 -19.70 -25.27
C PHE A 377 -4.21 -18.44 -24.49
N TYR A 378 -3.23 -18.51 -23.58
CA TYR A 378 -2.82 -17.35 -22.78
C TYR A 378 -2.10 -16.30 -23.62
N TYR A 379 -1.23 -16.67 -24.56
CA TYR A 379 -0.60 -15.72 -25.49
C TYR A 379 -1.62 -15.00 -26.38
N LYS A 380 -2.68 -15.70 -26.83
CA LYS A 380 -3.76 -15.05 -27.58
C LYS A 380 -4.51 -14.03 -26.71
N LYS A 381 -4.83 -14.39 -25.47
CA LYS A 381 -5.50 -13.49 -24.52
C LYS A 381 -4.63 -12.27 -24.16
N ASP A 382 -3.33 -12.49 -23.99
CA ASP A 382 -2.33 -11.43 -23.75
C ASP A 382 -2.30 -10.45 -24.93
N LEU A 383 -2.25 -10.98 -26.16
CA LEU A 383 -2.28 -10.20 -27.40
C LEU A 383 -3.54 -9.33 -27.51
N GLU A 384 -4.72 -9.87 -27.22
CA GLU A 384 -6.00 -9.13 -27.26
C GLU A 384 -6.01 -7.94 -26.29
N ILE A 385 -5.40 -8.08 -25.10
CA ILE A 385 -5.29 -7.00 -24.11
C ILE A 385 -4.25 -5.97 -24.55
N MET A 386 -3.10 -6.40 -25.05
CA MET A 386 -2.06 -5.49 -25.55
C MET A 386 -2.57 -4.65 -26.72
N GLU A 387 -3.34 -5.24 -27.64
CA GLU A 387 -3.97 -4.54 -28.77
C GLU A 387 -5.03 -3.55 -28.29
N ALA A 388 -5.87 -3.92 -27.30
CA ALA A 388 -6.87 -3.03 -26.73
C ALA A 388 -6.27 -1.80 -26.04
N GLU A 389 -5.05 -1.93 -25.51
CA GLU A 389 -4.32 -0.87 -24.82
C GLU A 389 -3.24 -0.19 -25.68
N GLU A 390 -3.16 -0.53 -26.97
CA GLU A 390 -2.15 -0.03 -27.93
C GLU A 390 -0.70 -0.17 -27.41
N ARG A 391 -0.43 -1.22 -26.62
CA ARG A 391 0.88 -1.47 -26.01
C ARG A 391 1.80 -2.21 -26.97
N GLU A 392 2.80 -1.49 -27.50
CA GLU A 392 3.88 -2.10 -28.27
C GLU A 392 5.07 -2.46 -27.36
N GLY A 393 5.64 -3.65 -27.54
CA GLY A 393 6.78 -4.09 -26.73
C GLY A 393 7.37 -5.43 -27.17
N PRO A 394 8.50 -5.84 -26.57
CA PRO A 394 9.16 -7.10 -26.91
C PRO A 394 8.29 -8.34 -26.61
N ASN A 395 7.45 -8.26 -25.56
CA ASN A 395 6.52 -9.32 -25.17
C ASN A 395 5.49 -9.63 -26.27
N LEU A 396 5.06 -8.60 -27.02
CA LEU A 396 4.13 -8.74 -28.14
C LEU A 396 4.75 -9.59 -29.26
N VAL A 397 6.02 -9.30 -29.56
CA VAL A 397 6.78 -10.00 -30.60
C VAL A 397 7.01 -11.46 -30.19
N GLU A 398 7.31 -11.72 -28.91
CA GLU A 398 7.44 -13.07 -28.36
C GLU A 398 6.11 -13.85 -28.46
N ALA A 399 4.99 -13.24 -28.09
CA ALA A 399 3.66 -13.84 -28.20
C ALA A 399 3.30 -14.18 -29.65
N LEU A 400 3.49 -13.23 -30.59
CA LEU A 400 3.24 -13.44 -32.02
C LEU A 400 4.13 -14.56 -32.59
N MET A 401 5.41 -14.59 -32.22
CA MET A 401 6.35 -15.63 -32.64
C MET A 401 5.95 -17.01 -32.14
N PHE A 402 5.53 -17.12 -30.87
CA PHE A 402 5.07 -18.37 -30.30
C PHE A 402 3.79 -18.86 -31.00
N LEU A 403 2.81 -17.99 -31.20
CA LEU A 403 1.55 -18.32 -31.89
C LEU A 403 1.80 -18.77 -33.33
N ALA A 404 2.66 -18.06 -34.08
CA ALA A 404 3.01 -18.44 -35.45
C ALA A 404 3.63 -19.84 -35.53
N ARG A 405 4.57 -20.16 -34.62
CA ARG A 405 5.19 -21.50 -34.53
C ARG A 405 4.17 -22.56 -34.12
N TYR A 406 3.30 -22.25 -33.17
CA TYR A 406 2.26 -23.16 -32.69
C TYR A 406 1.25 -23.51 -33.79
N TYR A 407 0.69 -22.51 -34.49
CA TYR A 407 -0.27 -22.76 -35.58
C TYR A 407 0.37 -23.46 -36.77
N LYS A 408 1.64 -23.16 -37.09
CA LYS A 408 2.40 -23.93 -38.08
C LYS A 408 2.51 -25.40 -37.67
N ALA A 409 2.87 -25.70 -36.43
CA ALA A 409 2.96 -27.07 -35.93
C ALA A 409 1.62 -27.83 -35.99
N GLN A 410 0.51 -27.12 -35.81
CA GLN A 410 -0.85 -27.66 -35.91
C GLN A 410 -1.40 -27.71 -37.34
N LYS A 411 -0.59 -27.39 -38.37
CA LYS A 411 -0.98 -27.29 -39.80
C LYS A 411 -2.10 -26.27 -40.09
N ARG A 412 -2.31 -25.29 -39.20
CA ARG A 412 -3.23 -24.17 -39.41
C ARG A 412 -2.49 -23.03 -40.08
N PHE A 413 -2.17 -23.21 -41.35
CA PHE A 413 -1.29 -22.31 -42.10
C PHE A 413 -1.86 -20.91 -42.29
N GLU A 414 -3.18 -20.78 -42.48
CA GLU A 414 -3.86 -19.48 -42.63
C GLU A 414 -3.69 -18.60 -41.38
N ASP A 415 -3.94 -19.16 -40.19
CA ASP A 415 -3.77 -18.44 -38.93
C ASP A 415 -2.30 -18.08 -38.70
N ALA A 416 -1.38 -19.00 -39.03
CA ALA A 416 0.05 -18.75 -38.91
C ALA A 416 0.53 -17.61 -39.84
N GLU A 417 -0.03 -17.50 -41.05
CA GLU A 417 0.29 -16.41 -41.99
C GLU A 417 -0.18 -15.05 -41.46
N VAL A 418 -1.33 -14.98 -40.79
CA VAL A 418 -1.82 -13.74 -40.15
C VAL A 418 -0.84 -13.24 -39.09
N TYR A 419 -0.36 -14.11 -38.21
CA TYR A 419 0.63 -13.69 -37.19
C TYR A 419 1.99 -13.36 -37.81
N CYS A 420 2.42 -14.09 -38.85
CA CYS A 420 3.68 -13.82 -39.53
C CYS A 420 3.65 -12.51 -40.34
N THR A 421 2.52 -12.14 -40.94
CA THR A 421 2.39 -10.87 -41.67
C THR A 421 2.48 -9.68 -40.71
N ARG A 422 1.83 -9.77 -39.54
CA ARG A 422 1.98 -8.78 -38.46
C ARG A 422 3.43 -8.64 -37.97
N LEU A 423 4.17 -9.75 -37.90
CA LEU A 423 5.60 -9.73 -37.55
C LEU A 423 6.49 -9.05 -38.60
N LEU A 424 6.04 -8.89 -39.86
CA LEU A 424 6.82 -8.21 -40.91
C LEU A 424 6.87 -6.69 -40.75
N ASP A 425 5.90 -6.12 -40.01
CA ASP A 425 5.82 -4.69 -39.75
C ASP A 425 6.92 -4.23 -38.78
N TYR A 426 7.43 -5.15 -37.95
CA TYR A 426 8.53 -4.89 -37.02
C TYR A 426 9.91 -4.96 -37.72
N SER A 427 10.84 -4.13 -37.26
CA SER A 427 12.24 -4.10 -37.74
C SER A 427 13.16 -4.88 -36.81
N GLY A 428 13.83 -5.92 -37.30
CA GLY A 428 14.78 -6.70 -36.49
C GLY A 428 15.02 -8.14 -37.00
N PRO A 429 15.75 -8.98 -36.23
CA PRO A 429 15.93 -10.41 -36.52
C PRO A 429 14.60 -11.17 -36.59
N GLU A 430 13.56 -10.66 -35.93
CA GLU A 430 12.23 -11.25 -35.88
C GLU A 430 11.56 -11.21 -37.26
N LYS A 431 11.80 -10.16 -38.04
CA LYS A 431 11.37 -10.06 -39.44
C LYS A 431 12.00 -11.13 -40.32
N GLU A 432 13.27 -11.44 -40.11
CA GLU A 432 13.96 -12.51 -40.85
C GLU A 432 13.39 -13.88 -40.48
N THR A 433 13.10 -14.11 -39.20
CA THR A 433 12.43 -15.33 -38.75
C THR A 433 11.00 -15.44 -39.24
N ALA A 434 10.25 -14.34 -39.32
CA ALA A 434 8.91 -14.31 -39.90
C ALA A 434 8.95 -14.62 -41.41
N LYS A 435 9.92 -14.06 -42.15
CA LYS A 435 10.14 -14.40 -43.57
C LYS A 435 10.51 -15.86 -43.75
N SER A 436 11.34 -16.45 -42.87
CA SER A 436 11.71 -17.86 -42.96
C SER A 436 10.51 -18.77 -42.66
N LEU A 437 9.71 -18.42 -41.65
CA LEU A 437 8.45 -19.11 -41.31
C LEU A 437 7.47 -19.04 -42.48
N LEU A 438 7.25 -17.87 -43.09
CA LEU A 438 6.39 -17.70 -44.26
C LEU A 438 6.85 -18.52 -45.46
N ARG A 439 8.16 -18.58 -45.74
CA ARG A 439 8.69 -19.44 -46.81
C ARG A 439 8.45 -20.91 -46.51
N GLY A 440 8.64 -21.33 -45.26
CA GLY A 440 8.36 -22.70 -44.83
C GLY A 440 6.88 -23.06 -44.93
N ILE A 441 5.98 -22.15 -44.55
CA ILE A 441 4.53 -22.32 -44.65
C ILE A 441 4.11 -22.46 -46.12
N ARG A 442 4.59 -21.58 -47.02
CA ARG A 442 4.29 -21.66 -48.46
C ARG A 442 4.76 -22.96 -49.08
N TYR A 443 5.96 -23.41 -48.73
CA TYR A 443 6.49 -24.69 -49.21
C TYR A 443 5.64 -25.87 -48.74
N GLU A 444 5.22 -25.91 -47.47
CA GLU A 444 4.39 -26.99 -46.93
C GLU A 444 2.96 -26.98 -47.53
N MET A 445 2.39 -25.80 -47.79
CA MET A 445 1.10 -25.67 -48.50
C MET A 445 1.17 -26.14 -49.95
N ASP A 446 2.24 -25.79 -50.68
CA ASP A 446 2.47 -26.23 -52.06
C ASP A 446 2.63 -27.76 -52.15
N VAL A 447 3.21 -28.38 -51.12
CA VAL A 447 3.39 -29.85 -51.02
C VAL A 447 2.08 -30.58 -50.73
N GLU A 448 1.18 -30.02 -49.91
CA GLU A 448 -0.14 -30.63 -49.64
C GLU A 448 -1.11 -30.49 -50.83
N HIS A 449 -0.86 -29.58 -51.78
CA HIS A 449 -1.68 -29.37 -52.97
C HIS A 449 -1.23 -30.19 -54.20
N LEU A 450 -0.15 -30.98 -54.08
CA LEU A 450 0.25 -31.93 -55.11
C LEU A 450 -0.62 -33.21 -55.00
N PRO A 451 -1.33 -33.62 -56.08
CA PRO A 451 -2.13 -34.85 -56.05
C PRO A 451 -1.21 -36.08 -55.93
N PRO A 452 -1.71 -37.18 -55.33
CA PRO A 452 -0.92 -38.39 -55.06
C PRO A 452 -0.45 -39.14 -56.30
#